data_AF-A0A6N7G174-F1
#
_entry.id   AF-A0A6N7G174-F1
#
_cell.length_a   1.000
_cell.length_b   1.000
_cell.length_c   1.000
_cell.angle_alpha   90.00
_cell.angle_beta   90.00
_cell.angle_gamma   90.00
#
_symmetry.space_group_name_H-M   'P 1'
#
loop_
_entity.id
_entity.type
_entity.pdbx_description
1 polymer ?
#
loop_
_entity_poly.entity_id
_entity_poly.type
_entity_poly.pdbx_seq_one_letter_code
_entity_poly.pdbx_strand_id
1 'polypeptide(L)' 'MNVTVTRDDGLWVAVAEGLPEGVVGAMDYEHFSDLHAEFPDFLADLLDRDPGPIEWRYEIKSWRPSGNAIGRTP' A
#
# COMPACT_ATOMS: atom_id res chain seq x y z
N MET A 1 -1.62 4.68 -13.79
CA MET A 1 -0.79 4.83 -12.57
C MET A 1 -0.76 3.49 -11.85
N ASN A 2 0.40 3.00 -11.40
CA ASN A 2 0.47 1.75 -10.64
C ASN A 2 0.47 2.06 -9.14
N VAL A 3 -0.39 1.39 -8.38
CA VAL A 3 -0.48 1.57 -6.93
C VAL A 3 -0.45 0.20 -6.25
N THR A 4 0.55 0.01 -5.40
CA THR A 4 0.67 -1.17 -4.56
C THR A 4 0.02 -0.89 -3.20
N VAL A 5 -0.94 -1.72 -2.82
CA VAL A 5 -1.67 -1.64 -1.55
C VAL A 5 -1.27 -2.83 -0.68
N THR A 6 -0.85 -2.54 0.55
CA THR A 6 -0.53 -3.56 1.56
C THR A 6 -1.40 -3.38 2.79
N ARG A 7 -1.69 -4.48 3.49
CA ARG A 7 -2.28 -4.42 4.83
C ARG A 7 -1.16 -4.66 5.84
N ASP A 8 -0.89 -3.68 6.68
CA ASP A 8 0.17 -3.72 7.69
C ASP A 8 -0.34 -3.12 9.00
N ASP A 9 -0.14 -3.82 10.12
CA ASP A 9 -0.59 -3.39 11.46
C ASP A 9 -2.03 -2.87 11.57
N GLY A 10 -2.94 -3.41 10.75
CA GLY A 10 -4.34 -3.00 10.75
C GLY A 10 -4.63 -1.70 9.98
N LEU A 11 -3.68 -1.24 9.16
CA LEU A 11 -3.82 -0.12 8.23
C LEU A 11 -3.65 -0.59 6.78
N TRP A 12 -4.37 0.05 5.86
CA TRP A 12 -4.21 -0.12 4.42
C TRP A 12 -3.22 0.93 3.93
N VAL A 13 -2.04 0.50 3.52
CA VAL A 13 -0.99 1.39 3.02
C VAL A 13 -0.96 1.32 1.50
N ALA A 14 -1.23 2.44 0.83
CA ALA A 14 -1.14 2.59 -0.62
C ALA A 14 0.16 3.33 -0.99
N VAL A 15 0.87 2.81 -1.98
CA VAL A 15 2.11 3.38 -2.50
C VAL A 15 2.02 3.48 -4.02
N ALA A 16 2.13 4.70 -4.55
CA ALA A 16 2.15 4.96 -5.98
C ALA A 16 3.56 4.83 -6.57
N GLU A 17 3.63 4.21 -7.73
CA GLU A 17 4.87 3.95 -8.47
C GLU A 17 4.99 4.85 -9.70
N GLY A 18 6.22 5.07 -10.17
CA GLY A 18 6.46 5.87 -11.39
C GLY A 18 6.33 7.38 -11.18
N LEU A 19 6.42 7.86 -9.94
CA LEU A 19 6.50 9.28 -9.61
C LEU A 19 7.90 9.86 -9.93
N PRO A 20 8.01 11.20 -10.12
CA PRO A 20 9.31 11.85 -10.30
C PRO A 20 10.29 11.55 -9.16
N GLU A 21 11.58 11.61 -9.46
CA GLU A 21 12.61 11.41 -8.45
C GLU A 21 12.45 12.42 -7.29
N GLY A 22 12.49 11.91 -6.06
CA GLY A 22 12.30 12.71 -4.85
C GLY A 22 10.84 12.93 -4.42
N VAL A 23 9.86 12.43 -5.19
CA VAL A 23 8.44 12.50 -4.83
C VAL A 23 7.99 11.16 -4.24
N VAL A 24 7.34 11.21 -3.07
CA VAL A 24 6.77 10.04 -2.39
C VAL A 24 5.26 10.17 -2.38
N GLY A 25 4.57 9.26 -3.07
CA GLY A 25 3.11 9.15 -3.04
C GLY A 25 2.68 7.93 -2.22
N ALA A 26 2.71 8.06 -0.90
CA ALA A 26 2.31 7.00 0.01
C ALA A 26 1.37 7.54 1.09
N MET A 27 0.30 6.81 1.39
CA MET A 27 -0.65 7.12 2.46
C MET A 27 -1.19 5.83 3.09
N ASP A 28 -1.50 5.90 4.37
CA ASP A 28 -2.16 4.85 5.13
C ASP A 28 -3.62 5.23 5.47
N TYR A 29 -4.48 4.22 5.51
CA TYR A 29 -5.91 4.36 5.75
C TYR A 29 -6.41 3.32 6.74
N GLU A 30 -7.30 3.73 7.66
CA GLU A 30 -7.95 2.81 8.59
C GLU A 30 -8.94 1.89 7.86
N HIS A 31 -9.76 2.45 6.98
CA HIS A 31 -10.77 1.73 6.22
C HIS A 31 -10.40 1.58 4.74
N PHE A 32 -10.78 0.43 4.17
CA PHE A 32 -10.50 0.11 2.77
C PHE A 32 -11.25 1.01 1.79
N SER A 33 -12.44 1.50 2.18
CA SER A 33 -13.22 2.44 1.38
C SER A 33 -12.49 3.75 1.16
N ASP A 34 -11.83 4.24 2.19
CA ASP A 34 -11.24 5.59 2.23
C ASP A 34 -10.04 5.64 1.30
N LEU A 35 -9.27 4.55 1.22
CA LEU A 35 -8.21 4.36 0.23
C LEU A 35 -8.71 4.59 -1.21
N HIS A 36 -9.87 4.06 -1.58
CA HIS A 36 -10.40 4.23 -2.93
C HIS A 36 -11.07 5.57 -3.18
N ALA A 37 -11.56 6.22 -2.13
CA ALA A 37 -12.20 7.52 -2.21
C ALA A 37 -11.18 8.66 -2.23
N GLU A 38 -10.12 8.58 -1.43
CA GLU A 38 -9.25 9.72 -1.12
C GLU A 38 -7.88 9.64 -1.80
N PHE A 39 -7.32 8.44 -2.00
CA PHE A 39 -5.99 8.30 -2.60
C PHE A 39 -5.89 8.84 -4.04
N PRO A 40 -6.90 8.71 -4.91
CA PRO A 40 -6.87 9.35 -6.23
C PRO A 40 -6.78 10.88 -6.14
N ASP A 41 -7.50 11.49 -5.20
CA ASP A 41 -7.49 12.95 -5.00
C ASP A 41 -6.14 13.41 -4.44
N PHE A 42 -5.58 12.67 -3.47
CA PHE A 42 -4.21 12.90 -2.99
C PHE A 42 -3.18 12.86 -4.14
N LEU A 43 -3.28 11.88 -5.04
CA LEU A 43 -2.40 11.81 -6.20
C LEU A 43 -2.62 12.96 -7.18
N ALA A 44 -3.87 13.42 -7.33
CA ALA A 44 -4.18 14.55 -8.19
C ALA A 44 -3.51 15.84 -7.69
N ASP A 45 -3.61 16.09 -6.38
CA ASP A 45 -2.97 17.22 -5.72
C ASP A 45 -1.44 17.12 -5.78
N LEU A 46 -0.88 15.93 -5.54
CA LEU A 46 0.56 15.69 -5.58
C LEU A 46 1.16 15.91 -6.98
N LEU A 47 0.41 15.54 -8.01
CA LEU A 47 0.85 15.63 -9.40
C LEU A 47 0.46 16.96 -10.07
N ASP A 48 -0.35 17.79 -9.41
CA ASP A 48 -1.01 18.97 -9.99
C ASP A 48 -1.78 18.64 -11.29
N ARG A 49 -2.37 17.44 -11.36
CA ARG A 49 -3.16 16.94 -12.50
C ARG A 49 -3.88 15.63 -12.14
N ASP A 50 -4.90 15.28 -12.92
CA ASP A 50 -5.54 13.97 -12.86
C ASP A 50 -4.50 12.82 -13.04
N PRO A 51 -4.42 11.84 -12.12
CA PRO A 51 -3.47 10.72 -12.19
C PRO A 51 -3.80 9.69 -13.29
N GLY A 52 -4.96 9.82 -13.93
CA GLY A 52 -5.53 8.87 -14.86
C GLY A 52 -6.02 7.59 -14.16
N PRO A 53 -6.30 6.53 -14.94
CA PRO A 53 -6.68 5.24 -14.39
C PRO A 53 -5.60 4.68 -13.46
N ILE A 54 -6.03 4.26 -12.26
CA ILE A 54 -5.18 3.61 -11.28
C ILE A 54 -5.30 2.08 -11.42
N GLU A 55 -4.16 1.43 -11.60
CA GLU A 55 -4.00 -0.02 -11.55
C GLU A 55 -3.64 -0.40 -10.12
N TRP A 56 -4.59 -0.99 -9.41
CA TRP A 56 -4.45 -1.39 -8.02
C TRP A 56 -3.89 -2.80 -7.91
N ARG A 57 -2.80 -2.95 -7.16
CA ARG A 57 -2.20 -4.24 -6.84
C ARG A 57 -2.23 -4.46 -5.33
N TYR A 58 -2.98 -5.47 -4.89
CA TYR A 58 -3.11 -5.78 -3.46
C TYR A 58 -2.14 -6.89 -3.06
N GLU A 59 -1.25 -6.58 -2.12
CA GLU A 59 -0.32 -7.54 -1.54
C GLU A 59 -0.73 -7.83 -0.10
N ILE A 60 -1.36 -8.99 0.08
CA ILE A 60 -1.66 -9.51 1.41
C ILE A 60 -0.38 -10.19 1.90
N LYS A 61 0.37 -9.51 2.77
CA LYS A 61 1.46 -10.16 3.50
C LYS A 61 0.83 -11.23 4.39
N SER A 62 0.86 -12.48 3.96
CA SER A 62 0.48 -13.59 4.83
C SER A 62 1.43 -13.55 6.03
N TRP A 63 0.90 -13.31 7.22
CA TRP A 63 1.65 -13.53 8.45
C TRP A 63 2.16 -14.98 8.42
N ARG A 64 3.47 -15.16 8.26
CA ARG A 64 4.12 -16.43 8.57
C ARG A 64 4.42 -16.41 10.05
N PRO A 65 3.82 -17.27 10.89
CA PRO A 65 4.35 -17.49 12.22
C PRO A 65 5.78 -17.98 12.08
N SER A 66 6.74 -17.16 12.47
CA SER A 66 8.10 -17.61 12.80
C SER A 66 8.01 -18.44 14.07
N GLY A 67 7.71 -19.74 13.93
CA GLY A 67 7.61 -20.63 15.08
C GLY A 67 7.34 -22.08 14.72
N ASN A 68 8.36 -22.83 14.33
CA ASN A 68 8.57 -24.14 14.92
C ASN A 68 10.04 -24.56 14.84
N ALA A 69 10.87 -23.98 15.70
CA ALA A 69 12.06 -24.68 16.15
C ALA A 69 11.59 -25.78 17.10
N ILE A 70 11.14 -26.92 16.55
CA ILE A 70 11.18 -28.18 17.29
C ILE A 70 12.66 -28.51 17.51
N GLY A 71 13.20 -27.94 18.58
CA GLY A 71 14.48 -28.33 19.16
C GLY A 71 14.45 -29.83 19.41
N ARG A 72 15.31 -30.52 18.69
CA ARG A 72 15.59 -31.94 18.82
C ARG A 72 16.36 -32.16 20.14
N THR A 73 15.91 -33.15 20.93
CA THR A 73 16.67 -33.96 21.94
C THR A 73 17.06 -33.27 23.27
N PRO A 74 17.36 -34.03 24.35
CA PRO A 74 17.72 -35.46 24.45
C PRO A 74 16.58 -36.44 24.76
#